data_AF-D0IAR2-F1
#
_entry.id   AF-D0IAR2-F1
#
_cell.length_a   1.000
_cell.length_b   1.000
_cell.length_c   1.000
_cell.angle_alpha   90.00
_cell.angle_beta   90.00
_cell.angle_gamma   90.00
#
_symmetry.space_group_name_H-M   'P 1'
#
loop_
_entity.id
_entity.type
_entity.pdbx_description
1 polymer ?
#
loop_
_entity_poly.entity_id
_entity_poly.type
_entity_poly.pdbx_seq_one_letter_code
_entity_poly.pdbx_strand_id
1 'polypeptide(L)'
;MNKNVVIHVGPGKTGSSALQAWLNSHNKILFQHGIFYPEHTVDTNGISSGNIDSIANHDQNGSRTLNEKKLTRLLNEFEQSEAHTLLLSSEYFFAMLRPLFAQLPKARYVGFIRDPLEHHESDYNQRVKLHSHYLPFHASLASFPAIDAFARVMDDCKGINLQLRPYGKRLFYGGSIVSDLLFLIAPAFVLPENETIDCARVVNPSYDYATREFKRLLNYFPIQHLELALHRQLQKRPASDVHISVIPEKAQTSANTAHVKHLETFIKHRQMESLTPLLDVLKDRPIKAYKNQDASPQELLSVAHWLEENDSVLFGKICKIVDRHRYFYLDNPAFWAIFSVPLRNGNNKWGKNEDEEERAAINCTPICNKSLATFKQRTRVGADVHSPHLLASMGEFALQNGEYQYAERLLTQALQLNPRQLIALQHINAARSGLKRNNY
;
A
#
# COMPACT_ATOMS: atom_id res chain seq x y z
N MET A 1 -25.10 -0.17 -36.51
CA MET A 1 -25.31 -0.26 -35.04
C MET A 1 -24.62 0.91 -34.38
N ASN A 2 -25.13 1.47 -33.28
CA ASN A 2 -24.51 2.61 -32.62
C ASN A 2 -23.34 2.12 -31.74
N LYS A 3 -22.11 2.53 -32.07
CA LYS A 3 -20.88 2.15 -31.36
C LYS A 3 -20.70 3.05 -30.13
N ASN A 4 -20.40 2.43 -28.99
CA ASN A 4 -20.24 3.13 -27.71
C ASN A 4 -18.85 2.87 -27.13
N VAL A 5 -18.21 3.91 -26.59
CA VAL A 5 -16.94 3.76 -25.85
C VAL A 5 -17.21 4.02 -24.38
N VAL A 6 -16.85 3.07 -23.52
CA VAL A 6 -16.93 3.17 -22.08
C VAL A 6 -15.53 3.03 -21.47
N ILE A 7 -15.18 3.97 -20.61
CA ILE A 7 -13.90 4.01 -19.93
C ILE A 7 -14.17 3.94 -18.43
N HIS A 8 -13.91 2.78 -17.83
CA HIS A 8 -13.79 2.67 -16.38
C HIS A 8 -12.48 3.30 -15.94
N VAL A 9 -12.62 4.40 -15.21
CA VAL A 9 -11.53 5.18 -14.65
C VAL A 9 -11.43 4.86 -13.18
N GLY A 10 -10.22 5.00 -12.62
CA GLY A 10 -10.03 4.93 -11.17
C GLY A 10 -10.90 5.95 -10.40
N PRO A 11 -10.60 6.23 -9.13
CA PRO A 11 -9.26 6.20 -8.53
C PRO A 11 -8.81 4.80 -8.12
N GLY A 12 -7.52 4.65 -7.82
CA GLY A 12 -6.99 3.41 -7.27
C GLY A 12 -7.72 3.00 -5.97
N LYS A 13 -7.56 1.74 -5.56
CA LYS A 13 -8.21 1.16 -4.35
C LYS A 13 -9.73 1.04 -4.38
N THR A 14 -10.30 1.08 -5.57
CA THR A 14 -11.72 0.84 -5.83
C THR A 14 -11.93 -0.49 -6.54
N GLY A 15 -11.09 -1.50 -6.28
CA GLY A 15 -11.29 -2.87 -6.80
C GLY A 15 -10.95 -3.07 -8.27
N SER A 16 -10.28 -2.12 -8.92
CA SER A 16 -9.88 -2.18 -10.34
C SER A 16 -9.17 -3.49 -10.71
N SER A 17 -8.28 -4.02 -9.86
CA SER A 17 -7.56 -5.27 -10.15
C SER A 17 -8.47 -6.50 -10.25
N ALA A 18 -9.45 -6.63 -9.36
CA ALA A 18 -10.41 -7.74 -9.39
C ALA A 18 -11.33 -7.62 -10.62
N LEU A 19 -11.81 -6.40 -10.90
CA LEU A 19 -12.58 -6.10 -12.09
C LEU A 19 -11.81 -6.44 -13.38
N GLN A 20 -10.58 -5.95 -13.52
CA GLN A 20 -9.73 -6.18 -14.70
C GLN A 20 -9.40 -7.65 -14.89
N ALA A 21 -9.07 -8.37 -13.82
CA ALA A 21 -8.82 -9.81 -13.88
C ALA A 21 -10.04 -10.56 -14.44
N TRP A 22 -11.24 -10.25 -13.93
CA TRP A 22 -12.47 -10.86 -14.40
C TRP A 22 -12.76 -10.49 -15.86
N LEU A 23 -12.65 -9.21 -16.24
CA LEU A 23 -12.88 -8.77 -17.62
C LEU A 23 -11.92 -9.44 -18.60
N ASN A 24 -10.64 -9.61 -18.22
CA ASN A 24 -9.63 -10.25 -19.07
C ASN A 24 -9.92 -11.75 -19.25
N SER A 25 -10.36 -12.45 -18.19
CA SER A 25 -10.66 -13.89 -18.27
C SER A 25 -11.98 -14.21 -18.96
N HIS A 26 -12.90 -13.24 -19.10
CA HIS A 26 -14.22 -13.42 -19.73
C HIS A 26 -14.36 -12.64 -21.04
N ASN A 27 -13.25 -12.21 -21.65
CA ASN A 27 -13.25 -11.38 -22.86
C ASN A 27 -14.04 -11.99 -24.03
N LYS A 28 -14.00 -13.32 -24.22
CA LYS A 28 -14.75 -14.02 -25.26
C LYS A 28 -16.26 -13.95 -25.03
N ILE A 29 -16.70 -14.15 -23.78
CA ILE A 29 -18.11 -14.07 -23.40
C ILE A 29 -18.61 -12.63 -23.54
N LEU A 30 -17.79 -11.66 -23.14
CA LEU A 30 -18.08 -10.23 -23.35
C LEU A 30 -18.25 -9.93 -24.83
N PHE A 31 -17.34 -10.42 -25.68
CA PHE A 31 -17.39 -10.18 -27.12
C PHE A 31 -18.63 -10.77 -27.78
N GLN A 32 -19.06 -11.98 -27.38
CA GLN A 32 -20.31 -12.60 -27.84
C GLN A 32 -21.56 -11.76 -27.50
N HIS A 33 -21.50 -10.96 -26.42
CA HIS A 33 -22.53 -10.02 -26.03
C HIS A 33 -22.30 -8.60 -26.59
N GLY A 34 -21.45 -8.47 -27.61
CA GLY A 34 -21.18 -7.20 -28.27
C GLY A 34 -20.29 -6.24 -27.48
N ILE A 35 -19.56 -6.72 -26.48
CA ILE A 35 -18.62 -5.93 -25.66
C ILE A 35 -17.18 -6.30 -26.03
N PHE A 36 -16.49 -5.40 -26.72
CA PHE A 36 -15.07 -5.52 -26.99
C PHE A 36 -14.26 -5.03 -25.79
N TYR A 37 -13.61 -5.97 -25.09
CA TYR A 37 -12.65 -5.69 -24.03
C TYR A 37 -11.26 -6.18 -24.47
N PRO A 38 -10.29 -5.29 -24.75
CA PRO A 38 -8.98 -5.70 -25.24
C PRO A 38 -8.22 -6.55 -24.23
N GLU A 39 -7.60 -7.63 -24.72
CA GLU A 39 -6.67 -8.42 -23.91
C GLU A 39 -5.50 -7.57 -23.45
N HIS A 40 -5.02 -7.85 -22.24
CA HIS A 40 -3.83 -7.20 -21.70
C HIS A 40 -3.06 -8.17 -20.80
N THR A 41 -1.76 -7.89 -20.67
CA THR A 41 -0.84 -8.73 -19.89
C THR A 41 -0.99 -8.49 -18.39
N VAL A 42 -0.76 -9.53 -17.62
CA VAL A 42 -0.66 -9.51 -16.17
C VAL A 42 0.80 -9.70 -15.78
N ASP A 43 1.29 -8.98 -14.77
CA ASP A 43 2.67 -9.11 -14.33
C ASP A 43 2.95 -10.44 -13.62
N THR A 44 4.22 -10.68 -13.25
CA THR A 44 4.66 -11.89 -12.53
C THR A 44 4.01 -12.09 -11.17
N ASN A 45 3.34 -11.06 -10.64
CA ASN A 45 2.63 -11.07 -9.36
C ASN A 45 1.11 -11.25 -9.54
N GLY A 46 0.62 -11.44 -10.77
CA GLY A 46 -0.81 -11.53 -11.04
C GLY A 46 -1.51 -10.17 -11.04
N ILE A 47 -0.77 -9.05 -11.09
CA ILE A 47 -1.31 -7.69 -11.08
C ILE A 47 -1.41 -7.16 -12.51
N SER A 48 -2.59 -6.67 -12.86
CA SER A 48 -2.87 -6.06 -14.16
C SER A 48 -2.79 -4.53 -14.07
N SER A 49 -2.20 -3.90 -15.10
CA SER A 49 -2.28 -2.44 -15.34
C SER A 49 -3.59 -2.04 -16.05
N GLY A 50 -4.42 -3.01 -16.41
CA GLY A 50 -5.60 -2.88 -17.24
C GLY A 50 -5.27 -2.56 -18.70
N ASN A 51 -6.16 -1.87 -19.39
CA ASN A 51 -5.99 -1.51 -20.80
C ASN A 51 -5.14 -0.25 -21.02
N ILE A 52 -4.33 0.16 -20.04
CA ILE A 52 -3.56 1.40 -20.18
C ILE A 52 -2.53 1.31 -21.30
N ASP A 53 -1.85 0.17 -21.41
CA ASP A 53 -0.76 -0.02 -22.37
C ASP A 53 -1.26 -0.17 -23.82
N SER A 54 -2.56 -0.41 -24.00
CA SER A 54 -3.20 -0.43 -25.32
C SER A 54 -3.41 0.97 -25.91
N ILE A 55 -3.34 2.03 -25.09
CA ILE A 55 -3.55 3.42 -25.55
C ILE A 55 -2.46 4.40 -25.09
N ALA A 56 -1.57 4.01 -24.17
CA ALA A 56 -0.54 4.88 -23.63
C ALA A 56 0.89 4.33 -23.85
N ASN A 57 1.87 5.21 -23.76
CA ASN A 57 3.27 4.86 -23.59
C ASN A 57 3.68 5.10 -22.13
N HIS A 58 4.68 4.37 -21.67
CA HIS A 58 5.37 4.64 -20.41
C HIS A 58 6.77 5.18 -20.71
N ASP A 59 7.20 6.18 -19.94
CA ASP A 59 8.59 6.65 -19.97
C ASP A 59 9.46 5.84 -18.96
N GLN A 60 10.75 6.16 -18.93
CA GLN A 60 11.72 5.52 -18.01
C GLN A 60 11.40 5.77 -16.52
N ASN A 61 10.61 6.80 -16.21
CA ASN A 61 10.19 7.16 -14.86
C ASN A 61 8.82 6.54 -14.49
N GLY A 62 8.23 5.73 -15.37
CA GLY A 62 6.91 5.13 -15.18
C GLY A 62 5.75 6.10 -15.39
N SER A 63 5.99 7.32 -15.86
CA SER A 63 4.95 8.26 -16.24
C SER A 63 4.27 7.77 -17.51
N ARG A 64 2.94 7.90 -17.56
CA ARG A 64 2.14 7.44 -18.70
C ARG A 64 1.55 8.61 -19.46
N THR A 65 1.69 8.55 -20.78
CA THR A 65 1.17 9.57 -21.70
C THR A 65 0.32 8.91 -22.78
N LEU A 66 -0.79 9.56 -23.14
CA LEU A 66 -1.68 9.08 -24.17
C LEU A 66 -0.94 9.03 -25.51
N ASN A 67 -1.03 7.90 -26.21
CA ASN A 67 -0.47 7.70 -27.53
C ASN A 67 -1.62 7.66 -28.54
N GLU A 68 -1.79 8.75 -29.29
CA GLU A 68 -2.87 8.90 -30.26
C GLU A 68 -2.85 7.78 -31.31
N LYS A 69 -1.68 7.35 -31.80
CA LYS A 69 -1.58 6.27 -32.79
C LYS A 69 -2.11 4.95 -32.24
N LYS A 70 -1.77 4.62 -30.99
CA LYS A 70 -2.27 3.41 -30.31
C LYS A 70 -3.78 3.49 -30.12
N LEU A 71 -4.28 4.65 -29.66
CA LEU A 71 -5.71 4.87 -29.49
C LEU A 71 -6.47 4.74 -30.83
N THR A 72 -6.01 5.41 -31.90
CA THR A 72 -6.63 5.33 -33.23
C THR A 72 -6.64 3.89 -33.75
N ARG A 73 -5.54 3.15 -33.58
CA ARG A 73 -5.49 1.74 -33.96
C ARG A 73 -6.55 0.92 -33.23
N LEU A 74 -6.65 1.07 -31.91
CA LEU A 74 -7.64 0.36 -31.10
C LEU A 74 -9.08 0.72 -31.50
N LEU A 75 -9.35 2.00 -31.78
CA LEU A 75 -10.66 2.44 -32.25
C LEU A 75 -11.00 1.85 -33.63
N ASN A 76 -10.03 1.78 -34.55
CA ASN A 76 -10.23 1.15 -35.86
C ASN A 76 -10.52 -0.35 -35.73
N GLU A 77 -9.80 -1.04 -34.85
CA GLU A 77 -10.06 -2.47 -34.54
C GLU A 77 -11.47 -2.64 -33.96
N PHE A 78 -11.90 -1.74 -33.06
CA PHE A 78 -13.26 -1.74 -32.53
C PHE A 78 -14.32 -1.49 -33.61
N GLU A 79 -14.14 -0.49 -34.47
CA GLU A 79 -15.08 -0.14 -35.54
C GLU A 79 -15.27 -1.30 -36.54
N GLN A 80 -14.19 -2.03 -36.84
CA GLN A 80 -14.23 -3.21 -37.73
C GLN A 80 -14.82 -4.46 -37.07
N SER A 81 -14.96 -4.50 -35.74
CA SER A 81 -15.56 -5.62 -35.02
C SER A 81 -17.09 -5.60 -35.06
N GLU A 82 -17.72 -6.73 -34.74
CA GLU A 82 -19.19 -6.82 -34.57
C GLU A 82 -19.67 -6.24 -33.23
N ALA A 83 -18.74 -5.95 -32.30
CA ALA A 83 -19.08 -5.40 -30.99
C ALA A 83 -19.68 -4.00 -31.09
N HIS A 84 -20.69 -3.70 -30.28
CA HIS A 84 -21.29 -2.36 -30.20
C HIS A 84 -20.74 -1.52 -29.04
N THR A 85 -19.98 -2.11 -28.12
CA THR A 85 -19.40 -1.41 -26.96
C THR A 85 -17.91 -1.72 -26.85
N LEU A 86 -17.05 -0.70 -26.84
CA LEU A 86 -15.64 -0.80 -26.42
C LEU A 86 -15.58 -0.49 -24.92
N LEU A 87 -15.07 -1.43 -24.13
CA LEU A 87 -14.82 -1.23 -22.70
C LEU A 87 -13.31 -1.16 -22.45
N LEU A 88 -12.86 -0.10 -21.79
CA LEU A 88 -11.50 0.05 -21.30
C LEU A 88 -11.52 0.24 -19.79
N SER A 89 -10.63 -0.44 -19.07
CA SER A 89 -10.52 -0.33 -17.62
C SER A 89 -9.06 -0.16 -17.21
N SER A 90 -8.75 0.92 -16.50
CA SER A 90 -7.45 1.12 -15.84
C SER A 90 -7.56 2.18 -14.75
N GLU A 91 -6.93 1.95 -13.59
CA GLU A 91 -6.83 3.00 -12.56
C GLU A 91 -6.01 4.20 -13.06
N TYR A 92 -5.09 3.98 -13.99
CA TYR A 92 -4.25 5.03 -14.58
C TYR A 92 -5.02 5.98 -15.51
N PHE A 93 -6.20 5.59 -15.99
CA PHE A 93 -7.06 6.50 -16.74
C PHE A 93 -7.55 7.68 -15.91
N PHE A 94 -7.56 7.57 -14.58
CA PHE A 94 -7.94 8.68 -13.71
C PHE A 94 -7.00 9.88 -13.87
N ALA A 95 -5.69 9.65 -13.93
CA ALA A 95 -4.70 10.72 -14.15
C ALA A 95 -4.75 11.28 -15.59
N MET A 96 -5.22 10.47 -16.55
CA MET A 96 -5.32 10.84 -17.97
C MET A 96 -6.70 11.30 -18.40
N LEU A 97 -7.61 11.58 -17.46
CA LEU A 97 -9.02 11.84 -17.78
C LEU A 97 -9.21 13.02 -18.74
N ARG A 98 -8.42 14.09 -18.57
CA ARG A 98 -8.43 15.29 -19.42
C ARG A 98 -7.96 14.97 -20.86
N PRO A 99 -6.74 14.40 -21.08
CA PRO A 99 -6.33 13.94 -22.42
C PRO A 99 -7.31 12.98 -23.08
N LEU A 100 -7.88 12.03 -22.32
CA LEU A 100 -8.85 11.08 -22.84
C LEU A 100 -10.12 11.78 -23.31
N PHE A 101 -10.66 12.71 -22.50
CA PHE A 101 -11.84 13.48 -22.87
C PHE A 101 -11.62 14.32 -24.13
N ALA A 102 -10.43 14.92 -24.30
CA ALA A 102 -10.11 15.68 -25.50
C ALA A 102 -10.18 14.83 -26.79
N GLN A 103 -9.76 13.56 -26.71
CA GLN A 103 -9.77 12.62 -27.85
C GLN A 103 -11.11 11.86 -27.99
N LEU A 104 -11.80 11.64 -26.88
CA LEU A 104 -13.03 10.84 -26.77
C LEU A 104 -14.12 11.61 -26.02
N PRO A 105 -14.60 12.76 -26.53
CA PRO A 105 -15.56 13.61 -25.82
C PRO A 105 -16.94 12.95 -25.66
N LYS A 106 -17.27 12.00 -26.54
CA LYS A 106 -18.53 11.24 -26.51
C LYS A 106 -18.46 9.96 -25.69
N ALA A 107 -17.27 9.57 -25.21
CA ALA A 107 -17.15 8.38 -24.38
C ALA A 107 -17.85 8.58 -23.04
N ARG A 108 -18.31 7.48 -22.47
CA ARG A 108 -18.85 7.43 -21.11
C ARG A 108 -17.75 7.05 -20.14
N TYR A 109 -17.55 7.86 -19.12
CA TYR A 109 -16.53 7.67 -18.10
C TYR A 109 -17.20 7.16 -16.82
N VAL A 110 -16.71 6.06 -16.26
CA VAL A 110 -17.29 5.44 -15.06
C VAL A 110 -16.23 5.39 -13.98
N GLY A 111 -16.49 6.04 -12.84
CA GLY A 111 -15.60 6.02 -11.68
C GLY A 111 -16.30 5.50 -10.43
N PHE A 112 -15.57 4.87 -9.53
CA PHE A 112 -16.10 4.42 -8.24
C PHE A 112 -15.57 5.28 -7.09
N ILE A 113 -16.46 5.70 -6.18
CA ILE A 113 -16.12 6.50 -5.00
C ILE A 113 -16.18 5.62 -3.77
N ARG A 114 -15.05 5.52 -3.07
CA ARG A 114 -14.91 4.76 -1.83
C ARG A 114 -14.97 5.67 -0.61
N ASP A 115 -15.41 5.11 0.51
CA ASP A 115 -15.23 5.69 1.84
C ASP A 115 -13.77 6.19 2.04
N PRO A 116 -13.56 7.49 2.33
CA PRO A 116 -12.22 8.07 2.43
C PRO A 116 -11.36 7.47 3.54
N LEU A 117 -11.94 7.16 4.71
CA LEU A 117 -11.16 6.58 5.81
C LEU A 117 -10.76 5.15 5.48
N GLU A 118 -11.64 4.36 4.86
CA GLU A 118 -11.24 3.03 4.37
C GLU A 118 -10.18 3.12 3.28
N HIS A 119 -10.27 4.12 2.41
CA HIS A 119 -9.28 4.37 1.38
C HIS A 119 -7.91 4.65 2.00
N HIS A 120 -7.83 5.55 3.00
CA HIS A 120 -6.57 5.84 3.70
C HIS A 120 -5.97 4.62 4.39
N GLU A 121 -6.77 3.81 5.09
CA GLU A 121 -6.27 2.58 5.73
C GLU A 121 -5.81 1.54 4.71
N SER A 122 -6.55 1.41 3.59
CA SER A 122 -6.22 0.48 2.51
C SER A 122 -4.93 0.88 1.79
N ASP A 123 -4.74 2.17 1.52
CA ASP A 123 -3.54 2.75 0.93
C ASP A 123 -2.33 2.53 1.86
N TYR A 124 -2.46 2.89 3.14
CA TYR A 124 -1.43 2.64 4.14
C TYR A 124 -1.02 1.17 4.20
N ASN A 125 -1.99 0.26 4.24
CA ASN A 125 -1.73 -1.18 4.24
C ASN A 125 -0.99 -1.64 2.97
N GLN A 126 -1.32 -1.10 1.79
CA GLN A 126 -0.55 -1.42 0.57
C GLN A 126 0.89 -0.90 0.65
N ARG A 127 1.11 0.32 1.16
CA ARG A 127 2.47 0.86 1.34
C ARG A 127 3.31 -0.04 2.26
N VAL A 128 2.73 -0.55 3.34
CA VAL A 128 3.39 -1.50 4.24
C VAL A 128 3.70 -2.83 3.54
N LYS A 129 2.77 -3.32 2.72
CA LYS A 129 2.91 -4.60 2.01
C LYS A 129 4.00 -4.62 0.95
N LEU A 130 4.00 -3.64 0.04
CA LEU A 130 4.69 -3.69 -1.26
C LEU A 130 5.64 -2.51 -1.53
N HIS A 131 5.74 -1.55 -0.62
CA HIS A 131 6.57 -0.36 -0.81
C HIS A 131 7.53 -0.14 0.37
N SER A 132 7.82 -1.21 1.11
CA SER A 132 8.71 -1.19 2.28
C SER A 132 8.42 -0.03 3.26
N HIS A 133 7.16 0.37 3.44
CA HIS A 133 6.78 1.47 4.32
C HIS A 133 6.82 1.04 5.79
N TYR A 134 7.45 1.85 6.64
CA TYR A 134 7.80 1.49 8.01
C TYR A 134 7.30 2.49 9.07
N LEU A 135 6.84 3.67 8.65
CA LEU A 135 6.33 4.69 9.57
C LEU A 135 4.91 4.36 10.03
N PRO A 136 4.51 4.77 11.26
CA PRO A 136 3.12 4.73 11.69
C PRO A 136 2.19 5.49 10.75
N PHE A 137 0.92 5.11 10.76
CA PHE A 137 -0.14 5.72 9.99
C PHE A 137 -0.23 7.22 10.28
N HIS A 138 -0.19 8.01 9.23
CA HIS A 138 -0.43 9.44 9.25
C HIS A 138 -1.11 9.84 7.94
N ALA A 139 -2.21 10.59 8.03
CA ALA A 139 -2.95 11.07 6.88
C ALA A 139 -3.74 12.34 7.24
N SER A 140 -4.01 13.18 6.24
CA SER A 140 -4.97 14.27 6.36
C SER A 140 -6.39 13.72 6.22
N LEU A 141 -6.99 13.41 7.37
CA LEU A 141 -8.23 12.63 7.42
C LEU A 141 -9.49 13.40 7.04
N ALA A 142 -9.48 14.73 7.00
CA ALA A 142 -10.65 15.53 6.63
C ALA A 142 -10.82 15.69 5.12
N SER A 143 -9.82 15.30 4.33
CA SER A 143 -9.82 15.49 2.88
C SER A 143 -10.64 14.41 2.17
N PHE A 144 -11.23 14.76 1.02
CA PHE A 144 -11.89 13.79 0.13
C PHE A 144 -11.28 13.85 -1.29
N PRO A 145 -10.02 13.43 -1.46
CA PRO A 145 -9.23 13.76 -2.65
C PRO A 145 -9.84 13.27 -3.96
N ALA A 146 -10.53 12.13 -3.95
CA ALA A 146 -11.19 11.58 -5.14
C ALA A 146 -12.32 12.50 -5.63
N ILE A 147 -13.20 12.94 -4.72
CA ILE A 147 -14.30 13.85 -5.04
C ILE A 147 -13.75 15.20 -5.50
N ASP A 148 -12.75 15.74 -4.81
CA ASP A 148 -12.06 16.96 -5.20
C ASP A 148 -11.47 16.89 -6.61
N ALA A 149 -10.84 15.76 -6.94
CA ALA A 149 -10.22 15.54 -8.24
C ALA A 149 -11.27 15.38 -9.35
N PHE A 150 -12.36 14.66 -9.11
CA PHE A 150 -13.47 14.58 -10.07
C PHE A 150 -14.16 15.93 -10.27
N ALA A 151 -14.38 16.70 -9.20
CA ALA A 151 -14.94 18.05 -9.30
C ALA A 151 -14.11 18.92 -10.24
N ARG A 152 -12.78 18.95 -10.05
CA ARG A 152 -11.85 19.67 -10.95
C ARG A 152 -11.93 19.18 -12.39
N VAL A 153 -12.05 17.87 -12.62
CA VAL A 153 -12.19 17.37 -14.00
C VAL A 153 -13.52 17.78 -14.61
N MET A 154 -14.62 17.75 -13.87
CA MET A 154 -15.92 18.20 -14.37
C MET A 154 -15.91 19.70 -14.74
N ASP A 155 -15.14 20.51 -13.99
CA ASP A 155 -14.98 21.94 -14.26
C ASP A 155 -14.14 22.19 -15.52
N ASP A 156 -13.05 21.43 -15.69
CA ASP A 156 -12.13 21.56 -16.83
C ASP A 156 -12.70 20.92 -18.12
N CYS A 157 -13.47 19.84 -18.00
CA CYS A 157 -14.02 19.04 -19.09
C CYS A 157 -15.54 19.23 -19.17
N LYS A 158 -15.98 20.43 -19.56
CA LYS A 158 -17.40 20.74 -19.68
C LYS A 158 -18.13 19.76 -20.60
N GLY A 159 -19.24 19.18 -20.12
CA GLY A 159 -20.04 18.21 -20.87
C GLY A 159 -19.50 16.78 -20.83
N ILE A 160 -18.48 16.49 -20.01
CA ILE A 160 -18.02 15.11 -19.80
C ILE A 160 -19.18 14.22 -19.31
N ASN A 161 -19.37 13.09 -19.99
CA ASN A 161 -20.32 12.06 -19.56
C ASN A 161 -19.68 11.20 -18.47
N LEU A 162 -19.54 11.76 -17.27
CA LEU A 162 -18.96 11.11 -16.09
C LEU A 162 -20.06 10.57 -15.18
N GLN A 163 -20.00 9.27 -14.91
CA GLN A 163 -20.87 8.56 -13.99
C GLN A 163 -20.06 8.07 -12.78
N LEU A 164 -20.48 8.48 -11.58
CA LEU A 164 -19.82 8.07 -10.34
C LEU A 164 -20.71 7.08 -9.58
N ARG A 165 -20.13 5.96 -9.16
CA ARG A 165 -20.81 4.87 -8.44
C ARG A 165 -20.21 4.69 -7.04
N PRO A 166 -21.00 4.28 -6.04
CA PRO A 166 -20.48 4.00 -4.72
C PRO A 166 -19.68 2.68 -4.71
N TYR A 167 -18.53 2.67 -4.06
CA TYR A 167 -17.72 1.47 -3.87
C TYR A 167 -18.06 0.78 -2.55
N GLY A 168 -18.52 -0.48 -2.62
CA GLY A 168 -18.69 -1.33 -1.45
C GLY A 168 -19.59 -2.53 -1.74
N LYS A 169 -19.30 -3.69 -1.13
CA LYS A 169 -20.04 -4.94 -1.40
C LYS A 169 -21.57 -4.80 -1.26
N ARG A 170 -22.02 -4.02 -0.26
CA ARG A 170 -23.44 -3.75 -0.01
C ARG A 170 -24.03 -2.64 -0.90
N LEU A 171 -23.17 -1.87 -1.57
CA LEU A 171 -23.53 -0.74 -2.42
C LEU A 171 -23.53 -1.10 -3.90
N PHE A 172 -22.84 -2.18 -4.28
CA PHE A 172 -22.84 -2.72 -5.62
C PHE A 172 -24.15 -3.41 -5.96
N TYR A 173 -24.68 -3.12 -7.15
CA TYR A 173 -25.68 -3.96 -7.79
C TYR A 173 -25.13 -5.38 -7.96
N GLY A 174 -25.91 -6.39 -7.56
CA GLY A 174 -25.48 -7.80 -7.57
C GLY A 174 -24.35 -8.14 -6.59
N GLY A 175 -23.98 -7.23 -5.69
CA GLY A 175 -22.99 -7.49 -4.63
C GLY A 175 -21.52 -7.51 -5.09
N SER A 176 -21.22 -7.17 -6.35
CA SER A 176 -19.85 -7.13 -6.88
C SER A 176 -19.63 -5.92 -7.80
N ILE A 177 -18.39 -5.44 -7.89
CA ILE A 177 -18.03 -4.35 -8.81
C ILE A 177 -18.25 -4.73 -10.27
N VAL A 178 -18.06 -6.01 -10.62
CA VAL A 178 -18.27 -6.53 -11.97
C VAL A 178 -19.74 -6.43 -12.34
N SER A 179 -20.63 -6.95 -11.50
CA SER A 179 -22.08 -6.88 -11.74
C SER A 179 -22.58 -5.44 -11.78
N ASP A 180 -22.04 -4.54 -10.95
CA ASP A 180 -22.40 -3.12 -10.97
C ASP A 180 -21.99 -2.44 -12.28
N LEU A 181 -20.76 -2.68 -12.75
CA LEU A 181 -20.30 -2.13 -14.02
C LEU A 181 -21.07 -2.73 -15.21
N LEU A 182 -21.28 -4.04 -15.23
CA LEU A 182 -22.02 -4.71 -16.31
C LEU A 182 -23.46 -4.23 -16.39
N PHE A 183 -24.14 -4.08 -15.25
CA PHE A 183 -25.47 -3.49 -15.20
C PHE A 183 -25.52 -2.09 -15.82
N LEU A 184 -24.46 -1.28 -15.60
CA LEU A 184 -24.37 0.06 -16.18
C LEU A 184 -24.11 0.06 -17.69
N ILE A 185 -23.32 -0.89 -18.19
CA ILE A 185 -22.85 -0.89 -19.60
C ILE A 185 -23.64 -1.77 -20.54
N ALA A 186 -24.23 -2.84 -20.02
CA ALA A 186 -25.03 -3.81 -20.75
C ALA A 186 -26.09 -4.40 -19.79
N PRO A 187 -27.20 -3.69 -19.52
CA PRO A 187 -28.25 -4.15 -18.60
C PRO A 187 -28.87 -5.50 -19.01
N ALA A 188 -28.84 -5.82 -20.31
CA ALA A 188 -29.33 -7.09 -20.86
C ALA A 188 -28.27 -8.21 -20.83
N PHE A 189 -27.08 -7.96 -20.30
CA PHE A 189 -26.04 -8.97 -20.17
C PHE A 189 -26.46 -10.01 -19.13
N VAL A 190 -26.51 -11.26 -19.56
CA VAL A 190 -26.81 -12.41 -18.71
C VAL A 190 -25.65 -13.37 -18.84
N LEU A 191 -25.07 -13.79 -17.71
CA LEU A 191 -24.04 -14.82 -17.73
C LEU A 191 -24.66 -16.17 -18.05
N PRO A 192 -23.93 -17.04 -18.80
CA PRO A 192 -24.28 -18.44 -18.90
C PRO A 192 -24.48 -19.08 -17.51
N GLU A 193 -25.42 -20.02 -17.36
CA GLU A 193 -25.77 -20.65 -16.07
C GLU A 193 -24.58 -21.34 -15.37
N ASN A 194 -23.56 -21.73 -16.14
CA ASN A 194 -22.34 -22.37 -15.68
C ASN A 194 -21.22 -21.37 -15.31
N GLU A 195 -21.43 -20.08 -15.50
CA GLU A 195 -20.47 -19.02 -15.17
C GLU A 195 -20.96 -18.23 -13.95
N THR A 196 -20.06 -18.01 -12.99
CA THR A 196 -20.37 -17.22 -11.79
C THR A 196 -19.57 -15.92 -11.78
N ILE A 197 -20.18 -14.83 -11.32
CA ILE A 197 -19.45 -13.61 -10.96
C ILE A 197 -18.76 -13.87 -9.62
N ASP A 198 -17.80 -14.79 -9.62
CA ASP A 198 -16.98 -15.04 -8.44
C ASP A 198 -15.81 -14.05 -8.41
N CYS A 199 -16.12 -12.83 -7.99
CA CYS A 199 -15.10 -11.87 -7.56
C CYS A 199 -14.52 -12.23 -6.17
N ALA A 200 -14.97 -13.32 -5.54
CA ALA A 200 -14.60 -13.70 -4.16
C ALA A 200 -13.25 -14.40 -4.05
N ARG A 201 -12.52 -14.60 -5.16
CA ARG A 201 -11.07 -14.54 -5.09
C ARG A 201 -10.70 -13.13 -4.64
N VAL A 202 -10.71 -12.91 -3.32
CA VAL A 202 -10.22 -11.68 -2.69
C VAL A 202 -8.76 -11.58 -3.11
N VAL A 203 -8.52 -10.83 -4.18
CA VAL A 203 -7.18 -10.55 -4.64
C VAL A 203 -6.58 -9.65 -3.57
N ASN A 204 -5.71 -10.22 -2.74
CA ASN A 204 -4.90 -9.50 -1.75
C ASN A 204 -5.68 -8.89 -0.55
N PRO A 205 -6.29 -9.70 0.35
CA PRO A 205 -6.98 -9.18 1.54
C PRO A 205 -6.05 -8.34 2.41
N SER A 206 -6.56 -7.29 3.04
CA SER A 206 -5.78 -6.49 4.00
C SER A 206 -5.17 -7.36 5.09
N TYR A 207 -3.97 -7.01 5.56
CA TYR A 207 -3.42 -7.68 6.73
C TYR A 207 -4.27 -7.36 7.95
N ASP A 208 -4.41 -8.34 8.84
CA ASP A 208 -4.85 -8.05 10.21
C ASP A 208 -3.86 -7.09 10.89
N TYR A 209 -4.28 -6.56 12.04
CA TYR A 209 -3.49 -5.58 12.79
C TYR A 209 -2.06 -6.08 13.11
N ALA A 210 -1.92 -7.30 13.65
CA ALA A 210 -0.63 -7.82 14.11
C ALA A 210 0.30 -8.10 12.93
N THR A 211 -0.24 -8.68 11.86
CA THR A 211 0.49 -8.96 10.62
C THR A 211 0.98 -7.68 9.94
N ARG A 212 0.14 -6.63 9.93
CA ARG A 212 0.54 -5.32 9.40
C ARG A 212 1.64 -4.69 10.24
N GLU A 213 1.52 -4.69 11.57
CA GLU A 213 2.54 -4.13 12.47
C GLU A 213 3.86 -4.89 12.37
N PHE A 214 3.82 -6.22 12.31
CA PHE A 214 5.01 -7.04 12.11
C PHE A 214 5.72 -6.72 10.79
N LYS A 215 4.98 -6.66 9.66
CA LYS A 215 5.57 -6.27 8.35
C LYS A 215 6.10 -4.84 8.37
N ARG A 216 5.40 -3.90 9.00
CA ARG A 216 5.85 -2.49 9.14
C ARG A 216 7.17 -2.39 9.89
N LEU A 217 7.32 -3.13 11.00
CA LEU A 217 8.55 -3.19 11.79
C LEU A 217 9.67 -3.90 11.02
N LEU A 218 9.35 -4.96 10.26
CA LEU A 218 10.31 -5.59 9.37
C LEU A 218 10.82 -4.69 8.23
N ASN A 219 10.03 -3.72 7.79
CA ASN A 219 10.41 -2.79 6.71
C ASN A 219 11.53 -1.81 7.09
N TYR A 220 11.95 -1.78 8.36
CA TYR A 220 13.18 -1.09 8.77
C TYR A 220 14.44 -1.78 8.22
N PHE A 221 14.38 -3.10 8.04
CA PHE A 221 15.50 -3.94 7.68
C PHE A 221 15.68 -4.07 6.14
N PRO A 222 16.87 -4.44 5.66
CA PRO A 222 17.14 -4.63 4.23
C PRO A 222 16.56 -5.94 3.69
N ILE A 223 15.22 -6.05 3.69
CA ILE A 223 14.48 -7.27 3.32
C ILE A 223 13.85 -7.22 1.92
N GLN A 224 14.26 -6.28 1.06
CA GLN A 224 13.65 -6.08 -0.27
C GLN A 224 13.69 -7.36 -1.12
N HIS A 225 14.80 -8.09 -1.06
CA HIS A 225 14.96 -9.37 -1.77
C HIS A 225 14.05 -10.49 -1.23
N LEU A 226 13.46 -10.32 -0.04
CA LEU A 226 12.52 -11.26 0.59
C LEU A 226 11.06 -10.79 0.49
N GLU A 227 10.80 -9.56 0.00
CA GLU A 227 9.51 -8.90 0.15
C GLU A 227 8.36 -9.69 -0.49
N LEU A 228 8.58 -10.24 -1.69
CA LEU A 228 7.56 -11.03 -2.40
C LEU A 228 7.25 -12.35 -1.70
N ALA A 229 8.28 -13.07 -1.22
CA ALA A 229 8.12 -14.32 -0.48
C ALA A 229 7.39 -14.07 0.85
N LEU A 230 7.81 -13.03 1.58
CA LEU A 230 7.18 -12.61 2.83
C LEU A 230 5.72 -12.20 2.61
N HIS A 231 5.45 -11.40 1.57
CA HIS A 231 4.10 -10.99 1.23
C HIS A 231 3.20 -12.21 1.00
N ARG A 232 3.65 -13.18 0.18
CA ARG A 232 2.92 -14.42 -0.11
C ARG A 232 2.60 -15.24 1.14
N GLN A 233 3.53 -15.37 2.09
CA GLN A 233 3.29 -16.15 3.30
C GLN A 233 2.38 -15.43 4.29
N LEU A 234 2.60 -14.12 4.51
CA LEU A 234 1.74 -13.31 5.39
C LEU A 234 0.32 -13.19 4.84
N GLN A 235 0.13 -13.23 3.52
CA GLN A 235 -1.18 -13.14 2.89
C GLN A 235 -2.05 -14.38 3.10
N LYS A 236 -1.44 -15.54 3.39
CA LYS A 236 -2.14 -16.79 3.71
C LYS A 236 -2.61 -16.86 5.16
N ARG A 237 -2.11 -15.96 6.02
CA ARG A 237 -2.47 -15.98 7.43
C ARG A 237 -3.96 -15.67 7.61
N PRO A 238 -4.70 -16.45 8.42
CA PRO A 238 -6.10 -16.15 8.72
C PRO A 238 -6.24 -14.74 9.31
N ALA A 239 -7.14 -13.94 8.76
CA ALA A 239 -7.44 -12.63 9.30
C ALA A 239 -8.21 -12.77 10.62
N SER A 240 -7.92 -11.89 11.58
CA SER A 240 -8.77 -11.73 12.76
C SER A 240 -10.12 -11.13 12.34
N ASP A 241 -11.21 -11.66 12.88
CA ASP A 241 -12.57 -11.12 12.68
C ASP A 241 -12.76 -9.75 13.35
N VAL A 242 -11.79 -9.30 14.16
CA VAL A 242 -11.85 -8.00 14.83
C VAL A 242 -11.47 -6.88 13.86
N HIS A 243 -12.46 -6.11 13.44
CA HIS A 243 -12.27 -4.92 12.61
C HIS A 243 -11.75 -3.73 13.42
N ILE A 244 -10.43 -3.61 13.48
CA ILE A 244 -9.72 -2.54 14.21
C ILE A 244 -9.25 -1.46 13.24
N SER A 245 -9.30 -0.20 13.69
CA SER A 245 -8.70 0.93 12.98
C SER A 245 -7.42 1.44 13.66
N VAL A 246 -6.49 1.94 12.84
CA VAL A 246 -5.31 2.70 13.32
C VAL A 246 -5.60 4.20 13.45
N ILE A 247 -6.84 4.59 13.21
CA ILE A 247 -7.30 5.98 13.30
C ILE A 247 -8.01 6.16 14.64
N PRO A 248 -7.60 7.12 15.48
CA PRO A 248 -8.30 7.39 16.75
C PRO A 248 -9.78 7.68 16.54
N GLU A 249 -10.63 7.18 17.42
CA GLU A 249 -12.10 7.28 17.30
C GLU A 249 -12.59 8.71 17.13
N LYS A 250 -12.07 9.66 17.93
CA LYS A 250 -12.36 11.09 17.80
C LYS A 250 -11.99 11.64 16.42
N ALA A 251 -10.87 11.18 15.85
CA ALA A 251 -10.43 11.58 14.52
C ALA A 251 -11.31 10.95 13.43
N GLN A 252 -11.76 9.70 13.59
CA GLN A 252 -12.75 9.09 12.70
C GLN A 252 -14.05 9.90 12.67
N THR A 253 -14.60 10.25 13.83
CA THR A 253 -15.83 11.05 13.93
C THR A 253 -15.67 12.41 13.27
N SER A 254 -14.60 13.15 13.63
CA SER A 254 -14.35 14.48 13.06
C SER A 254 -14.17 14.45 11.54
N ALA A 255 -13.44 13.45 11.04
CA ALA A 255 -13.23 13.25 9.61
C ALA A 255 -14.54 12.88 8.90
N ASN A 256 -15.32 11.95 9.46
CA ASN A 256 -16.58 11.50 8.88
C ASN A 256 -17.59 12.65 8.76
N THR A 257 -17.70 13.53 9.77
CA THR A 257 -18.50 14.75 9.68
C THR A 257 -18.08 15.64 8.51
N ALA A 258 -16.77 15.80 8.29
CA ALA A 258 -16.25 16.55 7.14
C ALA A 258 -16.59 15.85 5.81
N HIS A 259 -16.42 14.53 5.72
CA HIS A 259 -16.74 13.75 4.53
C HIS A 259 -18.22 13.79 4.15
N VAL A 260 -19.12 13.65 5.12
CA VAL A 260 -20.58 13.74 4.91
C VAL A 260 -20.93 15.10 4.32
N LYS A 261 -20.48 16.19 4.96
CA LYS A 261 -20.73 17.56 4.48
C LYS A 261 -20.19 17.78 3.08
N HIS A 262 -18.98 17.29 2.82
CA HIS A 262 -18.32 17.43 1.52
C HIS A 262 -19.10 16.67 0.43
N LEU A 263 -19.42 15.40 0.66
CA LEU A 263 -20.14 14.57 -0.30
C LEU A 263 -21.56 15.10 -0.57
N GLU A 264 -22.27 15.54 0.47
CA GLU A 264 -23.60 16.15 0.33
C GLU A 264 -23.56 17.42 -0.52
N THR A 265 -22.55 18.27 -0.31
CA THR A 265 -22.32 19.47 -1.13
C THR A 265 -22.01 19.09 -2.59
N PHE A 266 -21.17 18.07 -2.80
CA PHE A 266 -20.82 17.59 -4.13
C PHE A 266 -22.04 17.03 -4.88
N ILE A 267 -22.82 16.14 -4.25
CA ILE A 267 -24.03 15.56 -4.83
C ILE A 267 -24.99 16.67 -5.26
N LYS A 268 -25.25 17.64 -4.37
CA LYS A 268 -26.13 18.78 -4.65
C LYS A 268 -25.64 19.64 -5.82
N HIS A 269 -24.36 20.03 -5.82
CA HIS A 269 -23.81 20.94 -6.83
C HIS A 269 -23.53 20.29 -8.19
N ARG A 270 -23.33 18.96 -8.22
CA ARG A 270 -23.01 18.21 -9.44
C ARG A 270 -24.15 17.28 -9.87
N GLN A 271 -25.29 17.31 -9.18
CA GLN A 271 -26.48 16.48 -9.44
C GLN A 271 -26.15 14.98 -9.51
N MET A 272 -25.31 14.52 -8.58
CA MET A 272 -24.74 13.16 -8.60
C MET A 272 -25.48 12.20 -7.66
N GLU A 273 -26.80 12.04 -7.89
CA GLU A 273 -27.69 11.24 -7.03
C GLU A 273 -27.29 9.76 -6.92
N SER A 274 -26.51 9.25 -7.88
CA SER A 274 -25.94 7.91 -7.82
C SER A 274 -25.05 7.66 -6.61
N LEU A 275 -24.57 8.71 -5.93
CA LEU A 275 -23.74 8.64 -4.73
C LEU A 275 -24.52 8.75 -3.42
N THR A 276 -25.83 9.00 -3.45
CA THR A 276 -26.68 9.07 -2.25
C THR A 276 -26.57 7.82 -1.35
N PRO A 277 -26.52 6.58 -1.89
CA PRO A 277 -26.30 5.40 -1.05
C PRO A 277 -24.97 5.42 -0.26
N LEU A 278 -23.91 6.03 -0.81
CA LEU A 278 -22.66 6.20 -0.08
C LEU A 278 -22.80 7.27 1.00
N LEU A 279 -23.51 8.37 0.71
CA LEU A 279 -23.79 9.41 1.70
C LEU A 279 -24.53 8.84 2.91
N ASP A 280 -25.53 8.00 2.68
CA ASP A 280 -26.31 7.35 3.75
C ASP A 280 -25.42 6.43 4.58
N VAL A 281 -24.59 5.59 3.94
CA VAL A 281 -23.61 4.75 4.64
C VAL A 281 -22.61 5.57 5.46
N LEU A 282 -22.18 6.73 4.97
CA LEU A 282 -21.29 7.62 5.72
C LEU A 282 -22.01 8.27 6.92
N LYS A 283 -23.29 8.63 6.79
CA LYS A 283 -24.09 9.19 7.90
C LYS A 283 -24.26 8.17 9.04
N ASP A 284 -24.46 6.91 8.70
CA ASP A 284 -24.68 5.81 9.67
C ASP A 284 -23.41 5.00 9.98
N ARG A 285 -22.24 5.54 9.64
CA ARG A 285 -20.98 4.81 9.73
C ARG A 285 -20.65 4.41 11.18
N PRO A 286 -20.42 3.11 11.47
CA PRO A 286 -19.93 2.70 12.77
C PRO A 286 -18.48 3.16 12.99
N ILE A 287 -18.19 3.62 14.21
CA ILE A 287 -16.82 3.92 14.63
C ILE A 287 -16.11 2.58 14.89
N LYS A 288 -14.99 2.36 14.21
CA LYS A 288 -14.16 1.17 14.43
C LYS A 288 -13.33 1.35 15.69
N ALA A 289 -13.20 0.31 16.50
CA ALA A 289 -12.36 0.32 17.68
C ALA A 289 -10.93 0.73 17.30
N TYR A 290 -10.40 1.73 17.98
CA TYR A 290 -9.03 2.20 17.74
C TYR A 290 -8.02 1.28 18.42
N LYS A 291 -6.92 1.01 17.71
CA LYS A 291 -5.72 0.44 18.31
C LYS A 291 -4.50 1.20 17.86
N ASN A 292 -3.71 1.60 18.86
CA ASN A 292 -2.43 2.24 18.64
C ASN A 292 -1.45 1.27 17.95
N GLN A 293 -0.41 1.77 17.32
CA GLN A 293 0.57 0.97 16.58
C GLN A 293 1.73 0.52 17.47
N ASP A 294 1.35 -0.20 18.52
CA ASP A 294 2.17 -0.70 19.63
C ASP A 294 1.83 -2.16 19.94
N ALA A 295 1.74 -2.98 18.88
CA ALA A 295 1.42 -4.41 18.97
C ALA A 295 2.22 -5.11 20.07
N SER A 296 1.54 -5.93 20.87
CA SER A 296 2.16 -6.58 22.03
C SER A 296 3.18 -7.64 21.60
N PRO A 297 4.10 -8.07 22.49
CA PRO A 297 5.01 -9.17 22.19
C PRO A 297 4.28 -10.44 21.74
N GLN A 298 3.14 -10.78 22.35
CA GLN A 298 2.35 -11.96 22.02
C GLN A 298 1.73 -11.86 20.62
N GLU A 299 1.24 -10.67 20.24
CA GLU A 299 0.67 -10.44 18.92
C GLU A 299 1.72 -10.58 17.84
N LEU A 300 2.90 -9.99 18.04
CA LEU A 300 3.99 -10.10 17.08
C LEU A 300 4.57 -11.53 17.03
N LEU A 301 4.69 -12.20 18.17
CA LEU A 301 5.15 -13.59 18.27
C LEU A 301 4.22 -14.54 17.51
N SER A 302 2.90 -14.31 17.56
CA SER A 302 1.94 -15.09 16.78
C SER A 302 2.16 -14.98 15.26
N VAL A 303 2.66 -13.84 14.78
CA VAL A 303 3.03 -13.65 13.36
C VAL A 303 4.31 -14.40 13.04
N ALA A 304 5.29 -14.33 13.95
CA ALA A 304 6.57 -14.98 13.80
C ALA A 304 6.44 -16.52 13.78
N HIS A 305 5.66 -17.09 14.69
CA HIS A 305 5.38 -18.53 14.70
C HIS A 305 4.68 -18.98 13.41
N TRP A 306 3.71 -18.21 12.91
CA TRP A 306 3.08 -18.52 11.62
C TRP A 306 4.10 -18.59 10.49
N LEU A 307 5.05 -17.64 10.43
CA LEU A 307 6.12 -17.66 9.42
C LEU A 307 7.08 -18.83 9.61
N GLU A 308 7.47 -19.12 10.84
CA GLU A 308 8.36 -20.23 11.18
C GLU A 308 7.75 -21.59 10.78
N GLU A 309 6.47 -21.80 11.07
CA GLU A 309 5.73 -23.03 10.75
C GLU A 309 5.52 -23.21 9.23
N ASN A 310 5.22 -22.13 8.51
CA ASN A 310 4.87 -22.20 7.09
C ASN A 310 6.09 -22.05 6.15
N ASP A 311 7.19 -21.43 6.60
CA ASP A 311 8.39 -21.18 5.82
C ASP A 311 9.61 -20.91 6.73
N SER A 312 10.08 -21.96 7.42
CA SER A 312 11.20 -21.88 8.36
C SER A 312 12.50 -21.36 7.74
N VAL A 313 12.72 -21.60 6.44
CA VAL A 313 13.86 -21.10 5.69
C VAL A 313 13.78 -19.59 5.52
N LEU A 314 12.63 -19.06 5.09
CA LEU A 314 12.39 -17.62 5.01
C LEU A 314 12.51 -16.96 6.39
N PHE A 315 11.91 -17.55 7.42
CA PHE A 315 11.99 -17.04 8.78
C PHE A 315 13.43 -17.00 9.30
N GLY A 316 14.22 -18.06 9.07
CA GLY A 316 15.64 -18.09 9.42
C GLY A 316 16.46 -16.99 8.73
N LYS A 317 16.17 -16.66 7.46
CA LYS A 317 16.78 -15.52 6.77
C LYS A 317 16.42 -14.18 7.42
N ILE A 318 15.14 -14.01 7.80
CA ILE A 318 14.67 -12.81 8.50
C ILE A 318 15.39 -12.68 9.85
N CYS A 319 15.47 -13.75 10.65
CA CYS A 319 16.18 -13.75 11.93
C CYS A 319 17.62 -13.31 11.78
N LYS A 320 18.36 -13.85 10.79
CA LYS A 320 19.75 -13.43 10.51
C LYS A 320 19.84 -11.94 10.17
N ILE A 321 18.93 -11.41 9.35
CA ILE A 321 18.92 -10.00 8.99
C ILE A 321 18.64 -9.13 10.23
N VAL A 322 17.62 -9.48 11.04
CA VAL A 322 17.26 -8.73 12.24
C VAL A 322 18.40 -8.75 13.27
N ASP A 323 19.00 -9.92 13.49
CA ASP A 323 20.13 -10.12 14.41
C ASP A 323 21.34 -9.26 14.01
N ARG A 324 21.68 -9.20 12.71
CA ARG A 324 22.75 -8.34 12.17
C ARG A 324 22.49 -6.83 12.32
N HIS A 325 21.26 -6.41 12.67
CA HIS A 325 20.85 -5.01 12.71
C HIS A 325 20.20 -4.62 14.05
N ARG A 326 20.62 -5.23 15.18
CA ARG A 326 20.09 -4.90 16.52
C ARG A 326 20.28 -3.45 16.96
N TYR A 327 21.18 -2.72 16.29
CA TYR A 327 21.39 -1.28 16.52
C TYR A 327 20.33 -0.36 15.90
N PHE A 328 19.37 -0.89 15.13
CA PHE A 328 18.29 -0.07 14.60
C PHE A 328 17.35 0.40 15.72
N TYR A 329 16.97 1.67 15.71
CA TYR A 329 15.87 2.12 16.56
C TYR A 329 14.55 1.77 15.89
N LEU A 330 13.75 0.95 16.57
CA LEU A 330 12.37 0.63 16.20
C LEU A 330 11.41 1.38 17.10
N ASP A 331 10.28 1.76 16.53
CA ASP A 331 9.26 2.45 17.27
C ASP A 331 8.49 1.49 18.19
N ASN A 332 8.40 0.20 17.89
CA ASN A 332 7.89 -0.80 18.83
C ASN A 332 9.01 -1.71 19.37
N PRO A 333 9.49 -1.52 20.62
CA PRO A 333 10.57 -2.33 21.17
C PRO A 333 10.14 -3.78 21.47
N ALA A 334 8.84 -4.07 21.58
CA ALA A 334 8.34 -5.44 21.73
C ALA A 334 8.77 -6.34 20.56
N PHE A 335 9.09 -5.76 19.40
CA PHE A 335 9.60 -6.49 18.26
C PHE A 335 10.88 -7.25 18.56
N TRP A 336 11.77 -6.67 19.39
CA TRP A 336 13.04 -7.31 19.73
C TRP A 336 12.85 -8.62 20.49
N ALA A 337 11.84 -8.70 21.36
CA ALA A 337 11.56 -9.88 22.17
C ALA A 337 11.30 -11.15 21.32
N ILE A 338 10.83 -10.99 20.09
CA ILE A 338 10.58 -12.09 19.15
C ILE A 338 11.89 -12.75 18.69
N PHE A 339 12.95 -11.94 18.58
CA PHE A 339 14.26 -12.35 18.07
C PHE A 339 15.31 -12.47 19.20
N SER A 340 14.88 -12.46 20.46
CA SER A 340 15.76 -12.51 21.64
C SER A 340 16.19 -13.93 22.05
N VAL A 341 15.82 -14.97 21.29
CA VAL A 341 16.30 -16.34 21.55
C VAL A 341 17.67 -16.49 20.88
N PRO A 342 18.75 -16.81 21.63
CA PRO A 342 20.00 -17.20 21.00
C PRO A 342 19.70 -18.39 20.11
N LEU A 343 20.11 -18.34 18.84
CA LEU A 343 20.18 -19.56 18.03
C LEU A 343 20.91 -20.60 18.88
N ARG A 344 20.18 -21.59 19.40
CA ARG A 344 20.78 -22.74 20.06
C ARG A 344 21.88 -23.19 19.11
N ASN A 345 23.10 -23.34 19.63
CA ASN A 345 24.27 -23.89 18.95
C ASN A 345 23.89 -25.16 18.19
N GLY A 346 23.36 -24.99 17.00
CA GLY A 346 23.18 -26.01 15.99
C GLY A 346 24.39 -25.86 15.11
N ASN A 347 25.23 -26.89 15.10
CA ASN A 347 26.38 -27.06 14.23
C ASN A 347 26.02 -26.78 12.75
N ASN A 348 25.92 -25.51 12.35
CA ASN A 348 25.81 -25.14 10.96
C ASN A 348 27.21 -24.84 10.45
N LYS A 349 27.90 -25.92 10.06
CA LYS A 349 28.92 -25.88 9.01
C LYS A 349 28.23 -25.52 7.69
N TRP A 350 27.87 -24.25 7.50
CA TRP A 350 27.34 -23.75 6.24
C TRP A 350 28.07 -22.46 5.89
N GLY A 351 28.95 -22.55 4.88
CA GLY A 351 29.38 -21.43 4.05
C GLY A 351 30.55 -20.58 4.56
N LYS A 352 31.77 -21.12 4.58
CA LYS A 352 33.02 -20.32 4.69
C LYS A 352 33.29 -19.40 3.47
N ASN A 353 32.38 -19.32 2.50
CA ASN A 353 32.62 -18.62 1.23
C ASN A 353 31.65 -17.44 0.94
N GLU A 354 30.72 -17.10 1.83
CA GLU A 354 29.91 -15.86 1.71
C GLU A 354 30.39 -14.73 2.63
N ASP A 355 31.37 -15.02 3.51
CA ASP A 355 31.77 -14.13 4.60
C ASP A 355 32.69 -12.96 4.19
N GLU A 356 33.34 -12.96 3.02
CA GLU A 356 34.32 -11.90 2.67
C GLU A 356 33.71 -10.72 1.91
N GLU A 357 32.72 -10.93 1.04
CA GLU A 357 31.97 -9.83 0.41
C GLU A 357 30.90 -9.22 1.35
N GLU A 358 30.29 -10.01 2.24
CA GLU A 358 29.29 -9.51 3.21
C GLU A 358 29.93 -8.76 4.41
N ARG A 359 31.15 -9.13 4.85
CA ARG A 359 31.86 -8.38 5.91
C ARG A 359 32.30 -6.99 5.45
N ALA A 360 32.53 -6.79 4.15
CA ALA A 360 32.81 -5.47 3.60
C ALA A 360 31.60 -4.52 3.68
N ALA A 361 30.36 -5.04 3.69
CA ALA A 361 29.14 -4.24 3.80
C ALA A 361 28.89 -3.68 5.23
N ILE A 362 29.44 -4.32 6.27
CA ILE A 362 29.39 -3.84 7.66
C ILE A 362 30.22 -2.54 7.82
N ASN A 363 31.25 -2.37 6.99
CA ASN A 363 32.13 -1.19 7.03
C ASN A 363 31.63 0.03 6.25
N CYS A 364 30.46 -0.03 5.61
CA CYS A 364 29.86 1.11 4.92
C CYS A 364 28.33 1.03 4.89
N THR A 365 27.65 0.96 6.05
CA THR A 365 26.24 1.39 6.11
C THR A 365 26.17 2.80 6.70
N PRO A 366 25.64 3.80 5.96
CA PRO A 366 25.18 5.04 6.57
C PRO A 366 24.24 4.69 7.73
N ILE A 367 24.23 5.52 8.77
CA ILE A 367 23.17 5.51 9.79
C ILE A 367 21.86 5.25 9.07
N CYS A 368 21.09 4.25 9.50
CA CYS A 368 19.83 3.95 8.84
C CYS A 368 18.95 5.20 8.96
N ASN A 369 18.83 5.95 7.87
CA ASN A 369 18.04 7.19 7.82
C ASN A 369 16.60 6.92 8.28
N LYS A 370 16.10 5.69 8.11
CA LYS A 370 14.82 5.21 8.63
C LYS A 370 14.76 5.28 10.16
N SER A 371 15.73 4.71 10.87
CA SER A 371 15.79 4.74 12.34
C SER A 371 15.88 6.16 12.88
N LEU A 372 16.66 7.03 12.24
CA LEU A 372 16.77 8.44 12.63
C LEU A 372 15.44 9.19 12.43
N ALA A 373 14.79 9.00 11.28
CA ALA A 373 13.49 9.61 10.98
C ALA A 373 12.41 9.17 11.98
N THR A 374 12.38 7.87 12.30
CA THR A 374 11.47 7.29 13.28
C THR A 374 11.69 7.84 14.68
N PHE A 375 12.95 7.92 15.13
CA PHE A 375 13.26 8.48 16.45
C PHE A 375 12.74 9.90 16.55
N LYS A 376 13.02 10.76 15.56
CA LYS A 376 12.54 12.16 15.49
C LYS A 376 11.01 12.25 15.58
N GLN A 377 10.29 11.43 14.81
CA GLN A 377 8.82 11.43 14.80
C GLN A 377 8.24 11.04 16.17
N ARG A 378 8.81 10.01 16.82
CA ARG A 378 8.32 9.45 18.09
C ARG A 378 8.54 10.38 19.27
N THR A 379 9.73 10.99 19.37
CA THR A 379 10.09 11.83 20.50
C THR A 379 9.49 13.24 20.40
N ARG A 380 8.73 13.54 19.33
CA ARG A 380 8.18 14.88 19.00
C ARG A 380 9.25 15.97 19.13
N VAL A 381 10.48 15.57 18.86
CA VAL A 381 11.66 16.38 18.94
C VAL A 381 11.47 17.49 17.90
N GLY A 382 11.30 18.72 18.39
CA GLY A 382 11.09 19.89 17.53
C GLY A 382 12.24 20.03 16.53
N ALA A 383 12.01 20.78 15.46
CA ALA A 383 13.06 21.07 14.46
C ALA A 383 14.35 21.63 15.10
N ASP A 384 14.24 22.19 16.30
CA ASP A 384 15.31 22.83 17.07
C ASP A 384 16.19 21.88 17.90
N VAL A 385 15.85 20.59 17.99
CA VAL A 385 16.74 19.64 18.69
C VAL A 385 17.90 19.28 17.79
N HIS A 386 19.08 19.68 18.23
CA HIS A 386 20.30 19.51 17.48
C HIS A 386 20.63 18.03 17.21
N SER A 387 21.08 17.75 15.99
CA SER A 387 21.59 16.45 15.53
C SER A 387 22.50 15.69 16.53
N PRO A 388 23.38 16.34 17.32
CA PRO A 388 24.22 15.66 18.32
C PRO A 388 23.43 14.88 19.38
N HIS A 389 22.27 15.37 19.82
CA HIS A 389 21.50 14.70 20.87
C HIS A 389 20.85 13.40 20.35
N LEU A 390 20.34 13.44 19.12
CA LEU A 390 19.79 12.27 18.43
C LEU A 390 20.84 11.17 18.25
N LEU A 391 22.04 11.55 17.78
CA LEU A 391 23.16 10.63 17.61
C LEU A 391 23.57 10.00 18.95
N ALA A 392 23.63 10.81 20.01
CA ALA A 392 23.99 10.31 21.33
C ALA A 392 22.97 9.32 21.90
N SER A 393 21.67 9.60 21.81
CA SER A 393 20.61 8.67 22.25
C SER A 393 20.59 7.37 21.43
N MET A 394 20.80 7.45 20.11
CA MET A 394 20.94 6.25 19.28
C MET A 394 22.20 5.45 19.65
N GLY A 395 23.29 6.12 20.01
CA GLY A 395 24.53 5.49 20.45
C GLY A 395 24.38 4.77 21.80
N GLU A 396 23.66 5.38 22.74
CA GLU A 396 23.26 4.74 24.00
C GLU A 396 22.40 3.49 23.75
N PHE A 397 21.39 3.59 22.88
CA PHE A 397 20.56 2.44 22.52
C PHE A 397 21.38 1.30 21.89
N ALA A 398 22.30 1.62 20.97
CA ALA A 398 23.19 0.62 20.37
C ALA A 398 24.09 -0.05 21.44
N LEU A 399 24.59 0.73 22.40
CA LEU A 399 25.39 0.22 23.51
C LEU A 399 24.59 -0.78 24.37
N GLN A 400 23.33 -0.47 24.67
CA GLN A 400 22.43 -1.36 25.43
C GLN A 400 22.16 -2.69 24.72
N ASN A 401 22.26 -2.71 23.39
CA ASN A 401 22.09 -3.91 22.57
C ASN A 401 23.41 -4.65 22.24
N GLY A 402 24.53 -4.25 22.86
CA GLY A 402 25.84 -4.90 22.67
C GLY A 402 26.56 -4.50 21.37
N GLU A 403 26.05 -3.52 20.63
CA GLU A 403 26.59 -3.08 19.34
C GLU A 403 27.70 -2.04 19.52
N TYR A 404 28.79 -2.45 20.18
CA TYR A 404 29.82 -1.55 20.69
C TYR A 404 30.50 -0.70 19.60
N GLN A 405 30.76 -1.27 18.42
CA GLN A 405 31.37 -0.54 17.30
C GLN A 405 30.47 0.57 16.76
N TYR A 406 29.18 0.26 16.57
CA TYR A 406 28.21 1.21 16.07
C TYR A 406 27.89 2.28 17.13
N ALA A 407 27.78 1.89 18.39
CA ALA A 407 27.64 2.81 19.53
C ALA A 407 28.81 3.81 19.59
N GLU A 408 30.05 3.33 19.51
CA GLU A 408 31.26 4.18 19.55
C GLU A 408 31.25 5.20 18.42
N ARG A 409 30.88 4.78 17.20
CA ARG A 409 30.77 5.65 16.03
C ARG A 409 29.74 6.76 16.22
N LEU A 410 28.52 6.42 16.67
CA LEU A 410 27.45 7.39 16.88
C LEU A 410 27.78 8.40 17.99
N LEU A 411 28.30 7.91 19.12
CA LEU A 411 28.70 8.74 20.25
C LEU A 411 29.87 9.65 19.86
N THR A 412 30.83 9.16 19.07
CA THR A 412 31.93 9.99 18.54
C THR A 412 31.43 11.07 17.60
N GLN A 413 30.53 10.76 16.67
CA GLN A 413 29.92 11.77 15.78
C GLN A 413 29.11 12.82 16.57
N ALA A 414 28.39 12.40 17.62
CA ALA A 414 27.72 13.34 18.51
C ALA A 414 28.70 14.30 19.18
N LEU A 415 29.85 13.81 19.66
CA LEU A 415 30.91 14.63 20.28
C LEU A 415 31.64 15.52 19.27
N GLN A 416 31.81 15.10 18.02
CA GLN A 416 32.38 15.93 16.96
C GLN A 416 31.49 17.14 16.66
N LEU A 417 30.16 16.94 16.63
CA LEU A 417 29.21 18.01 16.38
C LEU A 417 28.93 18.87 17.63
N ASN A 418 29.00 18.28 18.83
CA ASN A 418 28.92 18.99 20.11
C ASN A 418 29.80 18.30 21.16
N PRO A 419 31.02 18.80 21.43
CA PRO A 419 31.94 18.21 22.39
C PRO A 419 31.42 18.15 23.84
N ARG A 420 30.37 18.91 24.17
CA ARG A 420 29.73 18.94 25.50
C ARG A 420 28.46 18.08 25.57
N GLN A 421 28.18 17.23 24.58
CA GLN A 421 27.01 16.36 24.61
C GLN A 421 27.12 15.32 25.74
N LEU A 422 26.32 15.50 26.80
CA LEU A 422 26.43 14.73 28.05
C LEU A 422 26.21 13.23 27.87
N ILE A 423 25.18 12.82 27.12
CA ILE A 423 24.90 11.39 26.85
C ILE A 423 26.11 10.75 26.15
N ALA A 424 26.70 11.44 25.19
CA ALA A 424 27.85 10.92 24.46
C ALA A 424 29.09 10.78 25.35
N LEU A 425 29.37 11.78 26.19
CA LEU A 425 30.46 11.73 27.18
C LEU A 425 30.28 10.60 28.19
N GLN A 426 29.04 10.36 28.64
CA GLN A 426 28.72 9.30 29.62
C GLN A 426 28.97 7.89 29.04
N HIS A 427 28.63 7.66 27.78
CA HIS A 427 28.61 6.30 27.21
C HIS A 427 29.81 5.94 26.33
N ILE A 428 30.60 6.91 25.83
CA ILE A 428 31.68 6.64 24.85
C ILE A 428 32.75 5.67 25.38
N ASN A 429 33.13 5.78 26.65
CA ASN A 429 34.13 4.91 27.25
C ASN A 429 33.61 3.47 27.45
N ALA A 430 32.32 3.31 27.74
CA ALA A 430 31.68 1.99 27.83
C ALA A 430 31.67 1.30 26.45
N ALA A 431 31.31 2.03 25.39
CA ALA A 431 31.36 1.53 24.02
C ALA A 431 32.79 1.08 23.62
N ARG A 432 33.80 1.92 23.88
CA ARG A 432 35.22 1.57 23.61
C ARG A 432 35.73 0.39 24.43
N SER A 433 35.27 0.25 25.67
CA SER A 433 35.64 -0.87 26.52
C SER A 433 35.02 -2.19 26.04
N GLY A 434 33.77 -2.16 25.57
CA GLY A 434 33.12 -3.31 24.95
C GLY A 434 33.82 -3.77 23.67
N LEU A 435 34.24 -2.83 22.81
CA LEU A 435 35.06 -3.11 21.62
C LEU A 435 36.36 -3.86 21.96
N LYS A 436 37.06 -3.43 23.02
CA LYS A 436 38.29 -4.09 23.45
C LYS A 436 38.04 -5.52 23.91
N ARG A 437 36.91 -5.79 24.58
CA ARG A 437 36.58 -7.14 25.09
C ARG A 437 36.16 -8.12 23.99
N ASN A 438 35.59 -7.65 22.88
CA ASN A 438 35.18 -8.51 21.76
C ASN A 438 36.33 -8.86 20.79
N ASN A 439 37.48 -8.20 20.90
CA ASN A 439 38.66 -8.42 20.05
C ASN A 439 39.71 -9.35 20.68
N TYR A 440 39.45 -9.85 21.89
CA TYR A 440 40.20 -10.94 22.55
C TYR A 440 39.26 -12.14 22.71
#